data_AF-A0A2P9GYB5-F1
#
_entry.id   AF-A0A2P9GYB5-F1
#
_cell.length_a   1.000
_cell.length_b   1.000
_cell.length_c   1.000
_cell.angle_alpha   90.00
_cell.angle_beta   90.00
_cell.angle_gamma   90.00
#
_symmetry.space_group_name_H-M   'P 1'
#
loop_
_entity.id
_entity.type
_entity.pdbx_description
1 polymer ?
#
loop_
_entity_poly.entity_id
_entity_poly.type
_entity_poly.pdbx_seq_one_letter_code
_entity_poly.pdbx_strand_id
1 'polypeptide(L)'
;MFSATTRARGALVLACVGLASAIWGWRAWQAHSSPRRSYYVLINETGQHDYDLALKMSLKLAEKKSGIENALVLLASLPPSKTIEETAAELFTKLHIGARDNGRGILYLYSAKENLLKIEVSFDLEGNIPDLYCRNAEEAAKSYMLSEVPQDFLSELIITTNLQGMASKSEAVSASPPKWFVGDFLSGGGGALVHGYRKTLADYQRAIQLLPAAELTKFLPSADADVSVQRYLSSLAAGIGDPQLPLLTEGSRIFRAVVPRGAAQQVRIFEFFQAAAPYRLLFENDLAIAVPRPDHSNLPVVLRRGTDKLWYVDEAKSWTYFHRFENDVNFYVKYADNPFLGALRSIKAPNMDRVVYGDHVRTPAVPAYPYLLAAAVQAQEDRIREAPKDAARYAALGDLYLFETNWLTKSTALYEAASSLAPNELAYRWRLVDLYLNGSRADKVIAELKYLSEHLPNDRQTQAWYQSYKKEYDFGDE
;
A
#
# COMPACT_ATOMS: atom_id res chain seq x y z
N MET A 1 82.67 -5.56 9.07
CA MET A 1 81.80 -6.43 8.25
C MET A 1 80.39 -6.40 8.84
N PHE A 2 79.36 -6.09 8.06
CA PHE A 2 77.96 -6.38 8.44
C PHE A 2 77.51 -7.62 7.66
N SER A 3 76.87 -8.58 8.32
CA SER A 3 76.59 -9.89 7.74
C SER A 3 75.49 -9.87 6.67
N ALA A 4 75.68 -10.65 5.61
CA ALA A 4 74.73 -10.75 4.49
C ALA A 4 73.31 -11.17 4.93
N THR A 5 73.21 -11.94 6.02
CA THR A 5 71.97 -12.38 6.66
C THR A 5 71.04 -11.22 7.06
N THR A 6 71.57 -10.06 7.44
CA THR A 6 70.76 -8.91 7.86
C THR A 6 70.09 -8.23 6.67
N ARG A 7 70.78 -8.14 5.52
CA ARG A 7 70.21 -7.58 4.27
C ARG A 7 69.12 -8.49 3.71
N ALA A 8 69.32 -9.81 3.72
CA ALA A 8 68.33 -10.78 3.27
C ALA A 8 67.01 -10.69 4.07
N ARG A 9 67.08 -10.56 5.40
CA ARG A 9 65.89 -10.40 6.25
C ARG A 9 65.15 -9.08 6.00
N GLY A 10 65.88 -7.97 5.81
CA GLY A 10 65.27 -6.67 5.47
C GLY A 10 64.51 -6.70 4.14
N ALA A 11 65.09 -7.31 3.10
CA ALA A 11 64.43 -7.47 1.80
C ALA A 11 63.15 -8.33 1.88
N LEU A 12 63.18 -9.43 2.65
CA LEU A 12 62.02 -10.30 2.80
C LEU A 12 60.86 -9.59 3.52
N VAL A 13 61.13 -8.82 4.57
CA VAL A 13 60.11 -8.05 5.29
C VAL A 13 59.48 -6.98 4.40
N LEU A 14 60.28 -6.25 3.62
CA LEU A 14 59.77 -5.26 2.66
C LEU A 14 58.90 -5.90 1.58
N ALA A 15 59.28 -7.07 1.05
CA ALA A 15 58.46 -7.81 0.10
C ALA A 15 57.12 -8.28 0.69
N CYS A 16 57.12 -8.80 1.92
CA CYS A 16 55.89 -9.20 2.61
C CYS A 16 54.97 -8.02 2.92
N VAL A 17 55.51 -6.87 3.32
CA VAL A 17 54.72 -5.64 3.52
C VAL A 17 54.13 -5.15 2.20
N GLY A 18 54.92 -5.11 1.13
CA GLY A 18 54.43 -4.72 -0.22
C GLY A 18 53.30 -5.62 -0.72
N LEU A 19 53.41 -6.94 -0.55
CA LEU A 19 52.36 -7.90 -0.87
C LEU A 19 51.11 -7.70 0.00
N ALA A 20 51.26 -7.49 1.31
CA ALA A 20 50.13 -7.21 2.19
C ALA A 20 49.41 -5.91 1.80
N SER A 21 50.15 -4.84 1.49
CA SER A 21 49.61 -3.57 0.98
C SER A 21 48.90 -3.73 -0.36
N ALA A 22 49.45 -4.53 -1.28
CA ALA A 22 48.81 -4.81 -2.58
C ALA A 22 47.50 -5.61 -2.41
N ILE A 23 47.47 -6.61 -1.52
CA ILE A 23 46.27 -7.40 -1.23
C ILE A 23 45.20 -6.56 -0.52
N TRP A 24 45.59 -5.68 0.41
CA TRP A 24 44.67 -4.73 1.05
C TRP A 24 44.15 -3.68 0.06
N GLY A 25 45.02 -3.13 -0.79
CA GLY A 25 44.64 -2.20 -1.87
C GLY A 25 43.67 -2.84 -2.85
N TRP A 26 43.93 -4.07 -3.29
CA TRP A 26 43.05 -4.82 -4.19
C TRP A 26 41.71 -5.17 -3.56
N ARG A 27 41.68 -5.55 -2.27
CA ARG A 27 40.42 -5.80 -1.53
C ARG A 27 39.63 -4.52 -1.27
N ALA A 28 40.28 -3.43 -0.91
CA ALA A 28 39.64 -2.12 -0.75
C ALA A 28 39.09 -1.59 -2.09
N TRP A 29 39.83 -1.83 -3.18
CA TRP A 29 39.41 -1.52 -4.55
C TRP A 29 38.24 -2.39 -4.99
N GLN A 30 38.23 -3.70 -4.74
CA GLN A 30 37.06 -4.56 -4.98
C GLN A 30 35.83 -4.12 -4.16
N ALA A 31 36.03 -3.68 -2.92
CA ALA A 31 34.98 -3.15 -2.05
C ALA A 31 34.45 -1.76 -2.47
N HIS A 32 35.21 -0.98 -3.26
CA HIS A 32 34.79 0.34 -3.78
C HIS A 32 34.39 0.33 -5.26
N SER A 33 34.84 -0.65 -6.06
CA SER A 33 34.71 -0.66 -7.52
C SER A 33 33.61 -1.58 -8.04
N SER A 34 32.85 -2.21 -7.14
CA SER A 34 31.56 -2.82 -7.47
C SER A 34 30.46 -1.83 -7.11
N PRO A 35 30.01 -0.95 -8.04
CA PRO A 35 28.75 -0.26 -7.85
C PRO A 35 27.66 -1.33 -7.75
N ARG A 36 27.10 -1.51 -6.54
CA ARG A 36 25.93 -2.37 -6.34
C ARG A 36 24.73 -1.70 -6.99
N ARG A 37 24.58 -1.92 -8.31
CA ARG A 37 23.37 -1.61 -9.07
C ARG A 37 22.16 -2.22 -8.34
N SER A 38 21.00 -1.58 -8.50
CA SER A 38 19.73 -2.20 -8.15
C SER A 38 19.56 -3.50 -8.96
N TYR A 39 19.14 -4.59 -8.32
CA TYR A 39 19.08 -5.92 -8.97
C TYR A 39 17.77 -6.69 -8.69
N TYR A 40 16.65 -5.99 -8.54
CA TYR A 40 15.34 -6.58 -8.86
C TYR A 40 15.15 -6.53 -10.38
N VAL A 41 14.15 -7.25 -10.89
CA VAL A 41 13.69 -7.12 -12.29
C VAL A 41 12.29 -6.51 -12.31
N LEU A 42 12.10 -5.46 -13.11
CA LEU A 42 10.77 -4.98 -13.51
C LEU A 42 10.67 -5.03 -15.03
N ILE A 43 9.70 -5.79 -15.54
CA ILE A 43 9.31 -5.80 -16.95
C ILE A 43 7.83 -5.42 -16.99
N ASN A 44 7.49 -4.31 -17.66
CA ASN A 44 6.12 -3.90 -17.88
C ASN A 44 5.88 -3.76 -19.39
N GLU A 45 5.05 -4.66 -19.95
CA GLU A 45 4.61 -4.64 -21.34
C GLU A 45 3.19 -4.08 -21.48
N THR A 46 2.56 -3.65 -20.38
CA THR A 46 1.24 -3.00 -20.40
C THR A 46 1.36 -1.53 -20.82
N GLY A 47 0.25 -0.91 -21.21
CA GLY A 47 0.22 0.53 -21.51
C GLY A 47 0.28 1.46 -20.28
N GLN A 48 0.52 0.94 -19.08
CA GLN A 48 0.39 1.69 -17.82
C GLN A 48 1.69 1.69 -17.01
N HIS A 49 2.55 2.67 -17.29
CA HIS A 49 3.84 2.88 -16.60
C HIS A 49 3.78 3.88 -15.42
N ASP A 50 2.61 4.48 -15.18
CA ASP A 50 2.32 5.49 -14.15
C ASP A 50 2.69 5.06 -12.70
N TYR A 51 2.98 3.78 -12.48
CA TYR A 51 3.31 3.19 -11.18
C TYR A 51 4.69 2.50 -11.15
N ASP A 52 5.41 2.42 -12.28
CA ASP A 52 6.67 1.67 -12.37
C ASP A 52 7.70 2.11 -11.33
N LEU A 53 7.75 3.42 -11.06
CA LEU A 53 8.65 4.01 -10.06
C LEU A 53 8.34 3.56 -8.61
N ALA A 54 7.06 3.33 -8.29
CA ALA A 54 6.66 2.76 -7.00
C ALA A 54 6.94 1.25 -6.94
N LEU A 55 6.63 0.52 -8.00
CA LEU A 55 6.90 -0.93 -8.10
C LEU A 55 8.40 -1.24 -7.98
N LYS A 56 9.27 -0.45 -8.63
CA LYS A 56 10.73 -0.52 -8.43
C LYS A 56 11.13 -0.31 -6.97
N MET A 57 10.44 0.56 -6.22
CA MET A 57 10.73 0.78 -4.80
C MET A 57 10.24 -0.36 -3.90
N SER A 58 9.05 -0.90 -4.11
CA SER A 58 8.56 -2.06 -3.34
C SER A 58 9.49 -3.26 -3.54
N LEU A 59 9.95 -3.49 -4.78
CA LEU A 59 10.97 -4.49 -5.10
C LEU A 59 12.32 -4.19 -4.39
N LYS A 60 12.88 -2.99 -4.54
CA LYS A 60 14.13 -2.54 -3.89
C LYS A 60 14.09 -2.67 -2.38
N LEU A 61 12.95 -2.37 -1.76
CA LEU A 61 12.75 -2.50 -0.31
C LEU A 61 12.62 -3.96 0.12
N ALA A 62 11.88 -4.78 -0.66
CA ALA A 62 11.74 -6.21 -0.41
C ALA A 62 13.10 -6.92 -0.42
N GLU A 63 13.89 -6.80 -1.50
CA GLU A 63 15.23 -7.41 -1.58
C GLU A 63 16.15 -6.94 -0.45
N LYS A 64 16.18 -5.63 -0.19
CA LYS A 64 16.97 -4.98 0.88
C LYS A 64 16.61 -5.48 2.28
N LYS A 65 15.38 -5.96 2.50
CA LYS A 65 14.87 -6.46 3.79
C LYS A 65 15.00 -7.99 3.93
N SER A 66 14.74 -8.75 2.87
CA SER A 66 14.67 -10.23 2.90
C SER A 66 15.92 -10.97 2.40
N GLY A 67 16.77 -10.29 1.62
CA GLY A 67 17.84 -10.86 0.81
C GLY A 67 17.36 -11.56 -0.47
N ILE A 68 16.07 -11.91 -0.56
CA ILE A 68 15.47 -12.67 -1.66
C ILE A 68 15.47 -11.82 -2.93
N GLU A 69 15.78 -12.44 -4.07
CA GLU A 69 15.69 -11.78 -5.37
C GLU A 69 14.24 -11.69 -5.86
N ASN A 70 13.87 -10.56 -6.45
CA ASN A 70 12.50 -10.32 -6.88
C ASN A 70 12.40 -9.87 -8.35
N ALA A 71 11.50 -10.51 -9.09
CA ALA A 71 11.08 -10.07 -10.42
C ALA A 71 9.56 -9.80 -10.45
N LEU A 72 9.17 -8.64 -11.00
CA LEU A 72 7.78 -8.36 -11.39
C LEU A 72 7.72 -8.29 -12.92
N VAL A 73 6.83 -9.10 -13.51
CA VAL A 73 6.56 -9.12 -14.95
C VAL A 73 5.08 -8.88 -15.19
N LEU A 74 4.75 -7.74 -15.80
CA LEU A 74 3.40 -7.33 -16.16
C LEU A 74 3.23 -7.46 -17.68
N LEU A 75 2.63 -8.57 -18.14
CA LEU A 75 2.37 -8.80 -19.56
C LEU A 75 1.05 -8.16 -19.99
N ALA A 76 0.99 -7.64 -21.23
CA ALA A 76 -0.27 -7.25 -21.86
C ALA A 76 -1.19 -8.47 -22.08
N SER A 77 -0.60 -9.61 -22.47
CA SER A 77 -1.28 -10.90 -22.59
C SER A 77 -0.27 -12.06 -22.55
N LEU A 78 -0.71 -13.26 -22.19
CA LEU A 78 0.14 -14.45 -22.26
C LEU A 78 0.62 -14.75 -23.70
N PRO A 79 1.81 -15.35 -23.88
CA PRO A 79 2.25 -15.84 -25.18
C PRO A 79 1.25 -16.82 -25.80
N PRO A 80 1.04 -16.81 -27.13
CA PRO A 80 0.18 -17.78 -27.80
C PRO A 80 0.55 -19.22 -27.44
N SER A 81 -0.47 -20.05 -27.18
CA SER A 81 -0.36 -21.48 -26.82
C SER A 81 0.38 -21.83 -25.52
N LYS A 82 0.73 -20.86 -24.65
CA LYS A 82 1.27 -21.13 -23.30
C LYS A 82 0.26 -20.85 -22.19
N THR A 83 0.34 -21.59 -21.10
CA THR A 83 -0.32 -21.24 -19.82
C THR A 83 0.49 -20.19 -19.05
N ILE A 84 -0.05 -19.69 -17.93
CA ILE A 84 0.70 -18.74 -17.08
C ILE A 84 1.83 -19.45 -16.31
N GLU A 85 1.65 -20.72 -15.95
CA GLU A 85 2.64 -21.56 -15.28
C GLU A 85 3.83 -21.86 -16.20
N GLU A 86 3.57 -22.27 -17.45
CA GLU A 86 4.62 -22.48 -18.46
C GLU A 86 5.41 -21.18 -18.74
N THR A 87 4.69 -20.06 -18.79
CA THR A 87 5.29 -18.73 -18.99
C THR A 87 6.13 -18.31 -17.77
N ALA A 88 5.68 -18.61 -16.55
CA ALA A 88 6.40 -18.31 -15.32
C ALA A 88 7.70 -19.12 -15.21
N ALA A 89 7.67 -20.43 -15.43
CA ALA A 89 8.85 -21.30 -15.35
C ALA A 89 9.93 -20.92 -16.39
N GLU A 90 9.51 -20.56 -17.61
CA GLU A 90 10.42 -20.04 -18.64
C GLU A 90 11.06 -18.70 -18.23
N LEU A 91 10.25 -17.75 -17.74
CA LEU A 91 10.75 -16.45 -17.27
C LEU A 91 11.68 -16.59 -16.06
N PHE A 92 11.36 -17.45 -15.10
CA PHE A 92 12.20 -17.70 -13.92
C PHE A 92 13.59 -18.21 -14.32
N THR A 93 13.63 -19.17 -15.24
CA THR A 93 14.87 -19.72 -15.81
C THR A 93 15.65 -18.68 -16.61
N LYS A 94 14.95 -17.95 -17.51
CA LYS A 94 15.53 -16.98 -18.46
C LYS A 94 16.07 -15.71 -17.79
N LEU A 95 15.46 -15.29 -16.68
CA LEU A 95 15.88 -14.14 -15.88
C LEU A 95 16.88 -14.51 -14.78
N HIS A 96 17.22 -15.80 -14.64
CA HIS A 96 18.16 -16.33 -13.64
C HIS A 96 17.83 -15.92 -12.19
N ILE A 97 16.54 -15.97 -11.85
CA ILE A 97 16.02 -15.51 -10.55
C ILE A 97 16.57 -16.40 -9.43
N GLY A 98 17.16 -15.78 -8.40
CA GLY A 98 17.76 -16.48 -7.24
C GLY A 98 19.23 -16.87 -7.41
N ALA A 99 19.86 -16.58 -8.55
CA ALA A 99 21.24 -16.98 -8.85
C ALA A 99 22.34 -16.25 -8.04
N ARG A 100 21.97 -15.27 -7.21
CA ARG A 100 22.86 -14.36 -6.44
C ARG A 100 22.63 -14.44 -4.93
N ASP A 101 21.40 -14.64 -4.44
CA ASP A 101 21.12 -14.99 -3.03
C ASP A 101 20.91 -16.49 -2.82
N ASN A 102 21.91 -17.29 -3.20
CA ASN A 102 22.02 -18.68 -2.80
C ASN A 102 20.81 -19.56 -3.21
N GLY A 103 20.20 -19.28 -4.36
CA GLY A 103 19.00 -19.96 -4.86
C GLY A 103 17.69 -19.21 -4.59
N ARG A 104 17.65 -18.28 -3.62
CA ARG A 104 16.41 -17.67 -3.11
C ARG A 104 15.88 -16.57 -4.03
N GLY A 105 14.77 -16.83 -4.71
CA GLY A 105 14.13 -15.84 -5.57
C GLY A 105 12.64 -16.08 -5.84
N ILE A 106 11.94 -14.99 -6.20
CA ILE A 106 10.50 -14.96 -6.44
C ILE A 106 10.21 -14.21 -7.75
N LEU A 107 9.32 -14.77 -8.57
CA LEU A 107 8.70 -14.13 -9.73
C LEU A 107 7.22 -13.87 -9.45
N TYR A 108 6.80 -12.62 -9.61
CA TYR A 108 5.40 -12.23 -9.73
C TYR A 108 5.12 -12.01 -11.22
N LEU A 109 4.40 -12.94 -11.85
CA LEU A 109 3.96 -12.84 -13.24
C LEU A 109 2.47 -12.51 -13.28
N TYR A 110 2.09 -11.37 -13.87
CA TYR A 110 0.70 -11.02 -14.09
C TYR A 110 0.41 -10.79 -15.58
N SER A 111 -0.76 -11.21 -16.05
CA SER A 111 -1.22 -10.98 -17.43
C SER A 111 -2.53 -10.21 -17.51
N ALA A 112 -2.49 -9.03 -18.16
CA ALA A 112 -3.57 -8.04 -18.15
C ALA A 112 -4.81 -8.42 -18.97
N LYS A 113 -4.66 -9.18 -20.05
CA LYS A 113 -5.78 -9.68 -20.88
C LYS A 113 -6.50 -10.86 -20.23
N GLU A 114 -5.78 -11.72 -19.53
CA GLU A 114 -6.33 -12.92 -18.89
C GLU A 114 -6.77 -12.69 -17.43
N ASN A 115 -6.33 -11.59 -16.80
CA ASN A 115 -6.50 -11.29 -15.37
C ASN A 115 -6.04 -12.44 -14.45
N LEU A 116 -4.83 -12.95 -14.73
CA LEU A 116 -4.19 -14.01 -13.97
C LEU A 116 -2.89 -13.47 -13.36
N LEU A 117 -2.70 -13.73 -12.06
CA LEU A 117 -1.42 -13.66 -11.37
C LEU A 117 -0.91 -15.09 -11.18
N LYS A 118 0.41 -15.28 -11.28
CA LYS A 118 1.16 -16.46 -10.87
C LYS A 118 2.36 -15.99 -10.04
N ILE A 119 2.55 -16.61 -8.88
CA ILE A 119 3.74 -16.46 -8.05
C ILE A 119 4.57 -17.74 -8.22
N GLU A 120 5.78 -17.61 -8.73
CA GLU A 120 6.74 -18.70 -8.82
C GLU A 120 7.87 -18.46 -7.83
N VAL A 121 8.23 -19.49 -7.06
CA VAL A 121 9.22 -19.40 -5.99
C VAL A 121 10.33 -20.43 -6.22
N SER A 122 11.56 -20.07 -5.86
CA SER A 122 12.67 -21.02 -5.79
C SER A 122 12.43 -22.11 -4.74
N PHE A 123 12.95 -23.32 -5.01
CA PHE A 123 12.95 -24.45 -4.07
C PHE A 123 13.39 -24.07 -2.64
N ASP A 124 14.45 -23.27 -2.50
CA ASP A 124 14.98 -22.78 -1.22
C ASP A 124 14.03 -21.84 -0.43
N LEU A 125 12.84 -21.55 -0.97
CA LEU A 125 11.77 -20.78 -0.32
C LEU A 125 10.48 -21.58 -0.10
N GLU A 126 10.28 -22.75 -0.72
CA GLU A 126 9.03 -23.53 -0.63
C GLU A 126 8.62 -23.84 0.82
N GLY A 127 9.60 -24.12 1.69
CA GLY A 127 9.36 -24.37 3.12
C GLY A 127 8.84 -23.17 3.92
N ASN A 128 9.04 -21.95 3.42
CA ASN A 128 8.52 -20.71 4.01
C ASN A 128 7.31 -20.16 3.24
N ILE A 129 7.29 -20.33 1.92
CA ILE A 129 6.30 -19.80 0.96
C ILE A 129 5.76 -20.98 0.11
N PRO A 130 4.91 -21.85 0.67
CA PRO A 130 4.43 -23.04 -0.03
C PRO A 130 3.35 -22.70 -1.08
N ASP A 131 3.11 -23.61 -2.03
CA ASP A 131 2.05 -23.56 -3.05
C ASP A 131 0.70 -23.03 -2.56
N LEU A 132 0.28 -23.42 -1.35
CA LEU A 132 -1.00 -23.00 -0.77
C LEU A 132 -1.01 -21.50 -0.43
N TYR A 133 0.13 -20.93 -0.01
CA TYR A 133 0.29 -19.48 0.16
C TYR A 133 0.21 -18.77 -1.19
N CYS A 134 0.98 -19.24 -2.18
CA CYS A 134 1.02 -18.66 -3.52
C CYS A 134 -0.38 -18.65 -4.15
N ARG A 135 -1.05 -19.80 -4.20
CA ARG A 135 -2.43 -19.92 -4.70
C ARG A 135 -3.41 -19.03 -3.96
N ASN A 136 -3.29 -18.95 -2.63
CA ASN A 136 -4.13 -18.05 -1.85
C ASN A 136 -3.89 -16.57 -2.22
N ALA A 137 -2.66 -16.16 -2.55
CA ALA A 137 -2.36 -14.80 -3.01
C ALA A 137 -2.78 -14.54 -4.46
N GLU A 138 -2.71 -15.54 -5.33
CA GLU A 138 -3.15 -15.49 -6.73
C GLU A 138 -4.68 -15.34 -6.85
N GLU A 139 -5.47 -16.13 -6.11
CA GLU A 139 -6.93 -15.98 -6.04
C GLU A 139 -7.36 -14.62 -5.47
N ALA A 140 -6.53 -14.05 -4.60
CA ALA A 140 -6.67 -12.70 -4.07
C ALA A 140 -6.54 -11.64 -5.19
N ALA A 141 -5.44 -11.72 -5.95
CA ALA A 141 -5.09 -10.78 -7.01
C ALA A 141 -6.18 -10.60 -8.06
N LYS A 142 -6.83 -11.69 -8.50
CA LYS A 142 -7.92 -11.68 -9.51
C LYS A 142 -9.00 -10.63 -9.23
N SER A 143 -9.21 -10.32 -7.96
CA SER A 143 -10.17 -9.33 -7.50
C SER A 143 -9.57 -7.93 -7.28
N TYR A 144 -8.42 -7.80 -6.61
CA TYR A 144 -7.79 -6.49 -6.36
C TYR A 144 -7.33 -5.79 -7.65
N MET A 145 -6.97 -6.57 -8.68
CA MET A 145 -6.63 -6.03 -10.00
C MET A 145 -7.83 -5.35 -10.69
N LEU A 146 -9.05 -5.55 -10.19
CA LEU A 146 -10.24 -4.81 -10.62
C LEU A 146 -10.42 -3.46 -9.91
N SER A 147 -9.64 -3.15 -8.86
CA SER A 147 -9.82 -1.92 -8.05
C SER A 147 -9.37 -0.65 -8.76
N GLU A 148 -9.64 0.52 -8.17
CA GLU A 148 -9.05 1.77 -8.67
C GLU A 148 -7.53 1.88 -8.41
N VAL A 149 -6.98 1.11 -7.47
CA VAL A 149 -5.56 1.12 -7.08
C VAL A 149 -4.92 -0.29 -7.12
N PRO A 150 -4.93 -1.01 -8.26
CA PRO A 150 -4.39 -2.38 -8.37
C PRO A 150 -2.90 -2.47 -7.98
N GLN A 151 -2.14 -1.41 -8.20
CA GLN A 151 -0.71 -1.29 -7.87
C GLN A 151 -0.42 -1.37 -6.36
N ASP A 152 -1.32 -0.89 -5.49
CA ASP A 152 -1.19 -0.95 -4.02
C ASP A 152 -1.12 -2.40 -3.55
N PHE A 153 -1.94 -3.29 -4.14
CA PHE A 153 -1.87 -4.73 -3.85
C PHE A 153 -0.60 -5.40 -4.39
N LEU A 154 -0.08 -4.99 -5.56
CA LEU A 154 1.19 -5.53 -6.05
C LEU A 154 2.34 -5.16 -5.11
N SER A 155 2.41 -3.91 -4.68
CA SER A 155 3.33 -3.42 -3.66
C SER A 155 3.19 -4.16 -2.32
N GLU A 156 1.97 -4.29 -1.81
CA GLU A 156 1.66 -5.06 -0.60
C GLU A 156 2.15 -6.50 -0.69
N LEU A 157 1.77 -7.20 -1.77
CA LEU A 157 2.07 -8.60 -2.01
C LEU A 157 3.58 -8.86 -2.07
N ILE A 158 4.31 -8.03 -2.81
CA ILE A 158 5.78 -8.10 -2.91
C ILE A 158 6.40 -8.04 -1.51
N ILE A 159 5.96 -7.07 -0.69
CA ILE A 159 6.48 -6.87 0.66
C ILE A 159 6.11 -8.03 1.59
N THR A 160 4.84 -8.45 1.68
CA THR A 160 4.43 -9.47 2.66
C THR A 160 4.85 -10.89 2.30
N THR A 161 4.98 -11.22 1.00
CA THR A 161 5.56 -12.49 0.54
C THR A 161 7.04 -12.56 0.88
N ASN A 162 7.76 -11.43 0.77
CA ASN A 162 9.16 -11.35 1.19
C ASN A 162 9.33 -11.47 2.71
N LEU A 163 8.46 -10.85 3.51
CA LEU A 163 8.44 -11.02 4.96
C LEU A 163 8.18 -12.48 5.36
N GLN A 164 7.23 -13.16 4.70
CA GLN A 164 6.99 -14.59 4.89
C GLN A 164 8.25 -15.42 4.59
N GLY A 165 8.98 -15.10 3.52
CA GLY A 165 10.25 -15.75 3.16
C GLY A 165 11.43 -15.53 4.13
N MET A 166 11.33 -14.59 5.08
CA MET A 166 12.40 -14.29 6.06
C MET A 166 12.38 -15.17 7.31
N ALA A 167 11.28 -15.87 7.59
CA ALA A 167 10.92 -16.38 8.93
C ALA A 167 11.88 -17.43 9.56
N SER A 168 12.95 -17.84 8.87
CA SER A 168 13.96 -18.79 9.37
C SER A 168 15.24 -18.13 9.93
N LYS A 169 15.39 -16.80 9.89
CA LYS A 169 16.54 -16.08 10.50
C LYS A 169 16.24 -15.55 11.92
N SER A 170 15.99 -16.48 12.85
CA SER A 170 15.90 -16.27 14.31
C SER A 170 14.73 -15.39 14.80
N GLU A 171 14.67 -15.21 16.13
CA GLU A 171 13.53 -14.73 16.89
C GLU A 171 13.12 -13.28 16.55
N ALA A 172 11.80 -13.07 16.41
CA ALA A 172 11.08 -11.79 16.37
C ALA A 172 11.50 -10.73 15.31
N VAL A 173 10.66 -10.58 14.27
CA VAL A 173 9.65 -9.48 14.22
C VAL A 173 8.37 -10.05 13.60
N SER A 174 7.19 -9.62 14.06
CA SER A 174 5.90 -10.10 13.56
C SER A 174 5.44 -9.36 12.28
N ALA A 175 4.69 -10.03 11.38
CA ALA A 175 3.28 -9.68 11.07
C ALA A 175 2.77 -10.28 9.75
N SER A 176 1.50 -10.71 9.72
CA SER A 176 0.85 -11.35 8.56
C SER A 176 -0.68 -11.21 8.61
N PRO A 177 -1.42 -11.20 7.48
CA PRO A 177 -1.27 -10.37 6.25
C PRO A 177 -2.64 -9.72 5.78
N PRO A 178 -2.84 -8.98 4.63
CA PRO A 178 -4.15 -8.30 4.31
C PRO A 178 -4.96 -8.69 3.04
N LYS A 179 -6.31 -8.81 3.09
CA LYS A 179 -7.26 -8.87 1.93
C LYS A 179 -8.81 -8.62 2.29
N TRP A 180 -9.69 -7.79 1.64
CA TRP A 180 -11.14 -7.50 2.06
C TRP A 180 -12.23 -6.69 1.16
N PHE A 181 -13.19 -7.27 0.34
CA PHE A 181 -14.55 -6.83 -0.26
C PHE A 181 -15.02 -6.76 -1.77
N VAL A 182 -16.26 -7.20 -2.16
CA VAL A 182 -16.94 -6.99 -3.50
C VAL A 182 -18.51 -7.14 -3.52
N GLY A 183 -19.29 -6.23 -4.14
CA GLY A 183 -20.74 -6.38 -4.49
C GLY A 183 -21.41 -5.16 -5.15
N ASP A 184 -22.43 -5.37 -5.99
CA ASP A 184 -22.49 -4.67 -7.30
C ASP A 184 -23.69 -3.74 -7.55
N PHE A 185 -23.42 -2.56 -8.14
CA PHE A 185 -24.26 -1.71 -9.02
C PHE A 185 -23.37 -0.52 -9.49
N LEU A 186 -23.43 0.00 -10.73
CA LEU A 186 -24.51 0.87 -11.26
C LEU A 186 -24.43 1.03 -12.79
N SER A 187 -25.45 1.68 -13.38
CA SER A 187 -25.58 1.94 -14.82
C SER A 187 -25.03 3.30 -15.27
N GLY A 188 -24.11 3.28 -16.25
CA GLY A 188 -24.10 4.18 -17.42
C GLY A 188 -23.74 5.67 -17.25
N GLY A 189 -22.61 6.10 -17.82
CA GLY A 189 -22.28 7.52 -18.00
C GLY A 189 -20.83 7.74 -18.43
N GLY A 190 -20.61 8.26 -19.64
CA GLY A 190 -19.33 8.19 -20.35
C GLY A 190 -18.12 8.94 -19.76
N GLY A 191 -16.93 8.50 -20.20
CA GLY A 191 -15.84 9.44 -20.50
C GLY A 191 -14.59 9.45 -19.63
N ALA A 192 -13.88 8.32 -19.50
CA ALA A 192 -12.41 8.32 -19.36
C ALA A 192 -11.83 6.96 -19.79
N LEU A 193 -10.84 6.95 -20.70
CA LEU A 193 -10.11 5.74 -21.08
C LEU A 193 -8.85 5.60 -20.23
N VAL A 194 -8.80 4.56 -19.39
CA VAL A 194 -7.56 4.08 -18.77
C VAL A 194 -7.33 2.65 -19.24
N HIS A 195 -6.36 2.47 -20.14
CA HIS A 195 -6.03 1.16 -20.70
C HIS A 195 -5.10 0.37 -19.76
N GLY A 196 -5.66 -0.13 -18.66
CA GLY A 196 -4.98 -0.99 -17.69
C GLY A 196 -5.97 -1.86 -16.94
N TYR A 197 -5.88 -3.18 -17.17
CA TYR A 197 -6.71 -4.25 -16.58
C TYR A 197 -8.21 -4.10 -16.87
N ARG A 198 -8.76 -4.96 -17.74
CA ARG A 198 -10.14 -4.82 -18.24
C ARG A 198 -11.15 -5.08 -17.12
N LYS A 199 -11.80 -4.01 -16.66
CA LYS A 199 -12.85 -4.03 -15.65
C LYS A 199 -14.22 -3.91 -16.33
N THR A 200 -14.97 -5.00 -16.43
CA THR A 200 -16.40 -4.93 -16.71
C THR A 200 -17.19 -5.13 -15.41
N LEU A 201 -18.45 -4.67 -15.41
CA LEU A 201 -19.40 -4.96 -14.33
C LEU A 201 -19.41 -6.47 -14.04
N ALA A 202 -19.45 -7.32 -15.07
CA ALA A 202 -19.45 -8.78 -14.93
C ALA A 202 -18.13 -9.40 -14.42
N ASP A 203 -16.99 -8.69 -14.44
CA ASP A 203 -15.74 -9.16 -13.82
C ASP A 203 -15.77 -8.89 -12.33
N TYR A 204 -16.21 -7.68 -11.96
CA TYR A 204 -16.55 -7.30 -10.61
C TYR A 204 -17.57 -8.31 -10.05
N GLN A 205 -18.74 -8.45 -10.70
CA GLN A 205 -19.89 -9.33 -10.38
C GLN A 205 -19.56 -10.83 -10.17
N ARG A 206 -18.37 -11.30 -10.57
CA ARG A 206 -17.90 -12.69 -10.37
C ARG A 206 -16.88 -12.86 -9.24
N ALA A 207 -16.17 -11.80 -8.82
CA ALA A 207 -15.28 -11.86 -7.66
C ALA A 207 -16.07 -11.83 -6.32
N ILE A 208 -17.31 -11.34 -6.39
CA ILE A 208 -18.31 -11.17 -5.33
C ILE A 208 -18.63 -12.44 -4.54
N GLN A 209 -18.95 -12.25 -3.26
CA GLN A 209 -20.00 -13.05 -2.59
C GLN A 209 -21.09 -12.10 -2.08
N LEU A 210 -22.20 -11.99 -2.82
CA LEU A 210 -23.41 -11.27 -2.41
C LEU A 210 -24.15 -12.14 -1.41
N LEU A 211 -24.74 -11.52 -0.40
CA LEU A 211 -25.61 -12.20 0.56
C LEU A 211 -27.08 -12.10 0.14
N PRO A 212 -27.87 -13.17 0.30
CA PRO A 212 -29.32 -13.05 0.33
C PRO A 212 -29.75 -12.05 1.42
N ALA A 213 -30.82 -11.28 1.18
CA ALA A 213 -31.26 -10.23 2.10
C ALA A 213 -31.53 -10.72 3.55
N ALA A 214 -31.89 -12.00 3.73
CA ALA A 214 -32.03 -12.63 5.05
C ALA A 214 -30.68 -12.75 5.80
N GLU A 215 -29.58 -13.03 5.10
CA GLU A 215 -28.24 -13.19 5.67
C GLU A 215 -27.62 -11.84 6.08
N LEU A 216 -27.94 -10.75 5.37
CA LEU A 216 -27.52 -9.38 5.74
C LEU A 216 -27.92 -8.99 7.18
N THR A 217 -29.00 -9.57 7.71
CA THR A 217 -29.47 -9.29 9.08
C THR A 217 -28.47 -9.69 10.17
N LYS A 218 -27.57 -10.64 9.89
CA LYS A 218 -26.47 -11.04 10.80
C LYS A 218 -25.44 -9.92 10.98
N PHE A 219 -25.37 -9.01 10.02
CA PHE A 219 -24.38 -7.93 9.92
C PHE A 219 -25.03 -6.54 10.10
N LEU A 220 -26.08 -6.46 10.92
CA LEU A 220 -26.61 -5.19 11.42
C LEU A 220 -25.59 -4.46 12.32
N PRO A 221 -25.61 -3.12 12.38
CA PRO A 221 -24.89 -2.35 13.40
C PRO A 221 -25.44 -2.65 14.81
N SER A 222 -24.75 -2.19 15.86
CA SER A 222 -25.16 -2.37 17.26
C SER A 222 -24.98 -1.09 18.07
N ALA A 223 -25.78 -0.92 19.13
CA ALA A 223 -25.57 0.16 20.11
C ALA A 223 -24.25 -0.01 20.90
N ASP A 224 -23.68 -1.22 20.88
CA ASP A 224 -22.34 -1.54 21.34
C ASP A 224 -21.35 -1.52 20.17
N ALA A 225 -20.24 -0.80 20.31
CA ALA A 225 -19.18 -0.75 19.33
C ALA A 225 -18.44 -2.09 19.20
N ASP A 226 -18.25 -2.82 20.30
CA ASP A 226 -17.51 -4.09 20.29
C ASP A 226 -18.27 -5.16 19.49
N VAL A 227 -19.58 -5.28 19.73
CA VAL A 227 -20.47 -6.16 18.94
C VAL A 227 -20.44 -5.78 17.45
N SER A 228 -20.30 -4.50 17.12
CA SER A 228 -20.21 -4.03 15.73
C SER A 228 -18.86 -4.41 15.10
N VAL A 229 -17.76 -4.30 15.85
CA VAL A 229 -16.44 -4.81 15.45
C VAL A 229 -16.48 -6.33 15.27
N GLN A 230 -17.05 -7.10 16.21
CA GLN A 230 -17.10 -8.56 16.13
C GLN A 230 -17.96 -9.07 14.96
N ARG A 231 -19.04 -8.37 14.57
CA ARG A 231 -19.81 -8.66 13.34
C ARG A 231 -19.01 -8.35 12.07
N TYR A 232 -18.18 -7.32 12.09
CA TYR A 232 -17.25 -7.02 11.01
C TYR A 232 -16.11 -8.06 10.95
N LEU A 233 -15.49 -8.41 12.09
CA LEU A 233 -14.45 -9.45 12.20
C LEU A 233 -14.95 -10.83 11.73
N SER A 234 -16.18 -11.21 12.10
CA SER A 234 -16.77 -12.48 11.63
C SER A 234 -17.17 -12.48 10.15
N SER A 235 -17.45 -11.31 9.55
CA SER A 235 -17.60 -11.24 8.09
C SER A 235 -16.26 -11.28 7.35
N LEU A 236 -15.16 -10.72 7.89
CA LEU A 236 -13.81 -10.94 7.30
C LEU A 236 -13.40 -12.42 7.34
N ALA A 237 -13.72 -13.14 8.42
CA ALA A 237 -13.46 -14.59 8.52
C ALA A 237 -14.23 -15.44 7.50
N ALA A 238 -15.41 -14.98 7.05
CA ALA A 238 -16.41 -15.82 6.38
C ALA A 238 -16.40 -15.77 4.84
N GLY A 239 -15.46 -15.06 4.20
CA GLY A 239 -15.43 -14.93 2.72
C GLY A 239 -16.47 -13.96 2.14
N ILE A 240 -17.33 -13.40 2.99
CA ILE A 240 -18.44 -12.52 2.64
C ILE A 240 -17.92 -11.20 2.06
N GLY A 241 -18.27 -10.85 0.82
CA GLY A 241 -17.79 -9.64 0.16
C GLY A 241 -18.81 -8.51 0.04
N ASP A 242 -20.05 -8.67 0.48
CA ASP A 242 -21.17 -7.84 0.04
C ASP A 242 -21.25 -6.41 0.65
N PRO A 243 -20.93 -5.31 -0.08
CA PRO A 243 -21.02 -3.92 0.41
C PRO A 243 -22.43 -3.51 0.82
N GLN A 244 -23.46 -4.33 0.61
CA GLN A 244 -24.76 -4.13 1.21
C GLN A 244 -24.79 -4.43 2.72
N LEU A 245 -23.69 -4.91 3.35
CA LEU A 245 -23.63 -5.15 4.81
C LEU A 245 -24.13 -3.93 5.60
N PRO A 246 -25.23 -4.04 6.38
CA PRO A 246 -25.85 -2.88 6.99
C PRO A 246 -25.01 -2.21 8.08
N LEU A 247 -24.04 -2.90 8.69
CA LEU A 247 -23.07 -2.34 9.64
C LEU A 247 -22.11 -1.32 9.03
N LEU A 248 -22.04 -1.18 7.70
CA LEU A 248 -21.15 -0.21 7.03
C LEU A 248 -21.77 1.19 6.98
N THR A 249 -20.94 2.22 7.13
CA THR A 249 -21.29 3.57 6.67
C THR A 249 -21.57 3.57 5.16
N GLU A 250 -22.51 4.37 4.65
CA GLU A 250 -22.83 4.46 3.21
C GLU A 250 -21.57 4.61 2.36
N GLY A 251 -20.66 5.49 2.77
CA GLY A 251 -19.40 5.71 2.09
C GLY A 251 -18.41 4.53 2.16
N SER A 252 -18.44 3.69 3.20
CA SER A 252 -17.71 2.42 3.22
C SER A 252 -18.29 1.40 2.24
N ARG A 253 -19.60 1.45 1.95
CA ARG A 253 -20.21 0.62 0.88
C ARG A 253 -19.66 1.03 -0.49
N ILE A 254 -19.47 2.34 -0.71
CA ILE A 254 -18.83 2.87 -1.92
C ILE A 254 -17.33 2.55 -1.96
N PHE A 255 -16.58 2.67 -0.85
CA PHE A 255 -15.18 2.25 -0.77
C PHE A 255 -15.00 0.80 -1.25
N ARG A 256 -15.88 -0.08 -0.76
CA ARG A 256 -15.97 -1.49 -1.13
C ARG A 256 -16.48 -1.74 -2.56
N ALA A 257 -17.18 -0.78 -3.15
CA ALA A 257 -17.53 -0.76 -4.57
C ALA A 257 -16.33 -0.40 -5.47
N VAL A 258 -15.44 0.51 -5.02
CA VAL A 258 -14.27 0.96 -5.81
C VAL A 258 -12.97 0.19 -5.50
N VAL A 259 -12.93 -0.59 -4.42
CA VAL A 259 -11.85 -1.53 -4.08
C VAL A 259 -12.32 -3.00 -4.00
N PRO A 260 -12.72 -3.60 -5.14
CA PRO A 260 -13.02 -5.03 -5.30
C PRO A 260 -11.92 -5.97 -4.82
N ARG A 261 -12.34 -7.02 -4.11
CA ARG A 261 -11.54 -7.86 -3.21
C ARG A 261 -12.38 -9.12 -2.81
N GLY A 262 -12.24 -10.26 -3.49
CA GLY A 262 -13.12 -11.45 -3.46
C GLY A 262 -13.16 -12.29 -2.18
N ALA A 263 -13.80 -13.46 -2.22
CA ALA A 263 -13.88 -14.38 -1.07
C ALA A 263 -12.49 -14.80 -0.55
N ALA A 264 -11.64 -15.24 -1.49
CA ALA A 264 -10.21 -15.44 -1.29
C ALA A 264 -9.40 -14.12 -1.39
N GLN A 265 -10.06 -12.96 -1.36
CA GLN A 265 -9.55 -11.77 -0.69
C GLN A 265 -9.91 -11.92 0.83
N GLN A 266 -11.14 -11.64 1.32
CA GLN A 266 -11.53 -11.49 2.75
C GLN A 266 -10.67 -12.14 3.87
N VAL A 267 -10.39 -13.44 3.76
CA VAL A 267 -9.83 -14.26 4.85
C VAL A 267 -8.47 -13.75 5.36
N ARG A 268 -7.66 -13.06 4.53
CA ARG A 268 -6.34 -12.56 4.97
C ARG A 268 -6.45 -11.27 5.82
N ILE A 269 -7.33 -10.28 5.55
CA ILE A 269 -7.51 -9.19 6.57
C ILE A 269 -8.01 -9.79 7.90
N PHE A 270 -8.79 -10.89 7.87
CA PHE A 270 -9.06 -11.62 9.12
C PHE A 270 -7.80 -12.15 9.79
N GLU A 271 -6.87 -12.73 9.04
CA GLU A 271 -5.55 -13.13 9.56
C GLU A 271 -4.73 -11.94 10.12
N PHE A 272 -4.70 -10.74 9.49
CA PHE A 272 -4.06 -9.54 10.11
C PHE A 272 -4.74 -9.15 11.43
N PHE A 273 -6.08 -9.10 11.49
CA PHE A 273 -6.79 -8.76 12.73
C PHE A 273 -6.66 -9.86 13.80
N GLN A 274 -6.58 -11.12 13.40
CA GLN A 274 -6.38 -12.26 14.30
C GLN A 274 -4.95 -12.29 14.87
N ALA A 275 -3.93 -12.07 14.05
CA ALA A 275 -2.54 -11.93 14.51
C ALA A 275 -2.41 -10.74 15.47
N ALA A 276 -3.05 -9.61 15.15
CA ALA A 276 -3.07 -8.40 15.96
C ALA A 276 -4.01 -8.44 17.18
N ALA A 277 -4.75 -9.52 17.41
CA ALA A 277 -5.74 -9.62 18.50
C ALA A 277 -5.08 -9.87 19.88
N PRO A 278 -5.67 -9.41 21.00
CA PRO A 278 -6.89 -8.60 21.09
C PRO A 278 -6.65 -7.12 20.74
N TYR A 279 -7.63 -6.50 20.09
CA TYR A 279 -7.65 -5.04 19.90
C TYR A 279 -8.08 -4.31 21.18
N ARG A 280 -7.85 -2.99 21.23
CA ARG A 280 -8.37 -2.09 22.27
C ARG A 280 -9.30 -1.06 21.65
N LEU A 281 -10.51 -0.92 22.20
CA LEU A 281 -11.41 0.18 21.83
C LEU A 281 -11.00 1.49 22.52
N LEU A 282 -10.99 2.58 21.75
CA LEU A 282 -10.95 3.97 22.23
C LEU A 282 -12.15 4.72 21.61
N PHE A 283 -12.64 5.77 22.28
CA PHE A 283 -13.82 6.53 21.90
C PHE A 283 -13.51 8.03 21.91
N GLU A 284 -13.92 8.74 20.86
CA GLU A 284 -13.73 10.19 20.70
C GLU A 284 -14.99 10.79 20.07
N ASN A 285 -15.84 11.42 20.89
CA ASN A 285 -17.16 11.94 20.50
C ASN A 285 -18.05 10.84 19.85
N ASP A 286 -18.59 11.09 18.66
CA ASP A 286 -19.36 10.10 17.87
C ASP A 286 -18.46 9.21 16.97
N LEU A 287 -17.17 9.08 17.30
CA LEU A 287 -16.25 8.12 16.68
C LEU A 287 -15.69 7.13 17.72
N ALA A 288 -15.34 5.94 17.26
CA ALA A 288 -14.59 4.95 18.02
C ALA A 288 -13.53 4.27 17.15
N ILE A 289 -12.57 3.59 17.76
CA ILE A 289 -11.46 2.96 17.04
C ILE A 289 -11.05 1.65 17.72
N ALA A 290 -11.02 0.57 16.96
CA ALA A 290 -10.44 -0.71 17.37
C ALA A 290 -8.95 -0.72 17.01
N VAL A 291 -8.10 -0.44 18.00
CA VAL A 291 -6.65 -0.35 17.85
C VAL A 291 -6.03 -1.75 17.95
N PRO A 292 -5.30 -2.24 16.93
CA PRO A 292 -4.58 -3.52 16.99
C PRO A 292 -3.51 -3.51 18.08
N ARG A 293 -3.02 -4.70 18.48
CA ARG A 293 -1.76 -4.78 19.24
C ARG A 293 -0.61 -4.15 18.43
N PRO A 294 0.34 -3.47 19.11
CA PRO A 294 1.63 -3.09 18.51
C PRO A 294 2.35 -4.24 17.83
N ASP A 295 3.21 -3.88 16.88
CA ASP A 295 4.14 -4.78 16.16
C ASP A 295 3.45 -5.86 15.29
N HIS A 296 2.13 -5.76 15.12
CA HIS A 296 1.35 -6.49 14.14
C HIS A 296 0.82 -5.52 13.08
N SER A 297 1.37 -5.62 11.86
CA SER A 297 0.95 -4.88 10.66
C SER A 297 -0.56 -4.87 10.50
N ASN A 298 -1.23 -3.78 10.84
CA ASN A 298 -2.63 -3.59 10.49
C ASN A 298 -3.01 -2.10 10.57
N LEU A 299 -4.07 -1.71 9.88
CA LEU A 299 -4.75 -0.43 10.14
C LEU A 299 -5.82 -0.65 11.22
N PRO A 300 -6.03 0.33 12.11
CA PRO A 300 -7.10 0.25 13.09
C PRO A 300 -8.48 0.43 12.43
N VAL A 301 -9.50 -0.26 12.94
CA VAL A 301 -10.88 -0.12 12.43
C VAL A 301 -11.52 1.11 13.06
N VAL A 302 -11.86 2.11 12.26
CA VAL A 302 -12.68 3.25 12.70
C VAL A 302 -14.15 2.84 12.69
N LEU A 303 -14.88 3.27 13.71
CA LEU A 303 -16.32 3.21 13.79
C LEU A 303 -16.90 4.61 14.00
N ARG A 304 -18.15 4.77 13.59
CA ARG A 304 -18.90 6.02 13.63
C ARG A 304 -20.27 5.79 14.21
N ARG A 305 -20.69 6.64 15.13
CA ARG A 305 -21.99 6.57 15.77
C ARG A 305 -23.04 7.27 14.93
N GLY A 306 -24.17 6.61 14.76
CA GLY A 306 -25.37 7.23 14.21
C GLY A 306 -26.11 8.07 15.25
N THR A 307 -26.96 8.97 14.76
CA THR A 307 -27.94 9.73 15.55
C THR A 307 -28.98 8.80 16.20
N ASP A 308 -29.25 7.65 15.56
CA ASP A 308 -29.94 6.47 16.09
C ASP A 308 -29.21 5.72 17.23
N LYS A 309 -27.98 6.15 17.55
CA LYS A 309 -27.07 5.64 18.59
C LYS A 309 -26.43 4.30 18.31
N LEU A 310 -26.55 3.77 17.09
CA LEU A 310 -25.87 2.55 16.63
C LEU A 310 -24.44 2.87 16.14
N TRP A 311 -23.55 1.88 16.16
CA TRP A 311 -22.18 1.98 15.66
C TRP A 311 -22.04 1.30 14.30
N TYR A 312 -21.50 2.06 13.36
CA TYR A 312 -21.20 1.63 11.99
C TYR A 312 -19.70 1.55 11.80
N VAL A 313 -19.21 0.59 11.02
CA VAL A 313 -17.80 0.53 10.62
C VAL A 313 -17.56 1.51 9.47
N ASP A 314 -16.51 2.32 9.62
CA ASP A 314 -16.08 3.34 8.67
C ASP A 314 -14.69 2.97 8.11
N GLU A 315 -14.68 2.04 7.15
CA GLU A 315 -13.44 1.63 6.48
C GLU A 315 -12.78 2.79 5.73
N ALA A 316 -13.57 3.64 5.08
CA ALA A 316 -13.05 4.79 4.37
C ALA A 316 -12.19 5.68 5.29
N LYS A 317 -12.68 5.97 6.51
CA LYS A 317 -11.89 6.67 7.53
C LYS A 317 -10.71 5.85 8.05
N SER A 318 -10.82 4.53 8.12
CA SER A 318 -9.70 3.66 8.53
C SER A 318 -8.48 3.78 7.60
N TRP A 319 -8.70 3.89 6.29
CA TRP A 319 -7.65 4.13 5.28
C TRP A 319 -7.29 5.62 5.10
N THR A 320 -8.22 6.53 5.40
CA THR A 320 -7.99 7.99 5.25
C THR A 320 -7.28 8.61 6.45
N TYR A 321 -7.54 8.16 7.68
CA TYR A 321 -6.95 8.74 8.89
C TYR A 321 -5.58 8.17 9.26
N PHE A 322 -5.25 6.98 8.74
CA PHE A 322 -4.05 6.23 9.10
C PHE A 322 -3.27 5.80 7.86
N HIS A 323 -1.98 5.54 8.01
CA HIS A 323 -1.11 5.00 6.97
C HIS A 323 -0.19 3.92 7.58
N ARG A 324 0.21 2.92 6.80
CA ARG A 324 1.27 1.98 7.19
C ARG A 324 2.27 1.88 6.04
N PHE A 325 3.46 2.43 6.25
CA PHE A 325 4.54 2.33 5.27
C PHE A 325 5.01 0.87 5.14
N GLU A 326 5.42 0.47 3.93
CA GLU A 326 5.89 -0.89 3.62
C GLU A 326 7.00 -1.40 4.55
N ASN A 327 7.88 -0.51 5.01
CA ASN A 327 9.01 -0.84 5.86
C ASN A 327 8.61 -1.08 7.34
N ASP A 328 7.44 -0.59 7.78
CA ASP A 328 6.97 -0.61 9.17
C ASP A 328 5.77 -1.57 9.36
N VAL A 329 5.65 -2.10 10.58
CA VAL A 329 4.55 -2.94 11.05
C VAL A 329 3.56 -2.16 11.92
N ASN A 330 3.92 -0.97 12.38
CA ASN A 330 3.01 -0.10 13.12
C ASN A 330 2.42 1.00 12.22
N PHE A 331 1.15 1.33 12.44
CA PHE A 331 0.48 2.40 11.70
C PHE A 331 0.88 3.79 12.21
N TYR A 332 0.70 4.79 11.36
CA TYR A 332 0.92 6.22 11.62
C TYR A 332 -0.40 6.98 11.54
N VAL A 333 -0.52 8.07 12.30
CA VAL A 333 -1.62 9.03 12.16
C VAL A 333 -1.30 10.02 11.04
N LYS A 334 -2.20 10.15 10.06
CA LYS A 334 -1.96 11.02 8.89
C LYS A 334 -1.97 12.52 9.21
N TYR A 335 -2.87 12.98 10.07
CA TYR A 335 -3.20 14.41 10.28
C TYR A 335 -3.07 14.85 11.74
N ALA A 336 -2.61 16.08 12.00
CA ALA A 336 -2.36 16.56 13.37
C ALA A 336 -3.66 16.81 14.16
N ASP A 337 -4.75 17.10 13.45
CA ASP A 337 -6.11 17.24 13.96
C ASP A 337 -6.92 15.93 13.93
N ASN A 338 -6.29 14.78 13.66
CA ASN A 338 -6.94 13.47 13.75
C ASN A 338 -7.52 13.27 15.16
N PRO A 339 -8.85 13.03 15.32
CA PRO A 339 -9.51 12.93 16.62
C PRO A 339 -8.85 11.96 17.60
N PHE A 340 -8.30 10.85 17.11
CA PHE A 340 -7.74 9.79 17.95
C PHE A 340 -6.30 10.03 18.41
N LEU A 341 -5.60 11.06 17.89
CA LEU A 341 -4.18 11.29 18.19
C LEU A 341 -3.92 11.50 19.69
N GLY A 342 -4.86 12.14 20.41
CA GLY A 342 -4.81 12.30 21.86
C GLY A 342 -4.90 10.96 22.61
N ALA A 343 -5.96 10.19 22.34
CA ALA A 343 -6.17 8.88 22.95
C ALA A 343 -5.03 7.88 22.63
N LEU A 344 -4.56 7.83 21.38
CA LEU A 344 -3.46 6.96 20.95
C LEU A 344 -2.13 7.30 21.65
N ARG A 345 -1.83 8.59 21.85
CA ARG A 345 -0.70 9.03 22.69
C ARG A 345 -0.87 8.63 24.15
N SER A 346 -2.08 8.74 24.71
CA SER A 346 -2.36 8.38 26.11
C SER A 346 -2.08 6.90 26.41
N ILE A 347 -2.31 6.02 25.44
CA ILE A 347 -2.04 4.57 25.56
C ILE A 347 -0.63 4.17 25.13
N LYS A 348 0.22 5.14 24.73
CA LYS A 348 1.56 4.93 24.17
C LYS A 348 1.58 4.00 22.95
N ALA A 349 0.63 4.16 22.04
CA ALA A 349 0.70 3.49 20.75
C ALA A 349 1.99 3.93 19.99
N PRO A 350 2.67 3.03 19.25
CA PRO A 350 3.85 3.38 18.48
C PRO A 350 3.59 4.48 17.45
N ASN A 351 4.65 5.15 16.99
CA ASN A 351 4.65 6.14 15.91
C ASN A 351 3.77 7.40 16.13
N MET A 352 3.15 7.57 17.31
CA MET A 352 2.29 8.72 17.62
C MET A 352 3.05 10.02 17.93
N ASP A 353 4.39 9.99 17.96
CA ASP A 353 5.25 11.17 17.93
C ASP A 353 5.26 11.83 16.53
N ARG A 354 5.01 11.05 15.47
CA ARG A 354 5.13 11.46 14.06
C ARG A 354 3.79 11.42 13.34
N VAL A 355 3.25 12.60 13.10
CA VAL A 355 2.11 12.79 12.21
C VAL A 355 2.62 12.89 10.77
N VAL A 356 2.04 12.11 9.84
CA VAL A 356 2.53 11.99 8.47
C VAL A 356 2.60 13.35 7.75
N TYR A 357 1.54 14.15 7.80
CA TYR A 357 1.48 15.46 7.14
C TYR A 357 1.57 16.66 8.10
N GLY A 358 1.65 16.42 9.42
CA GLY A 358 1.66 17.48 10.43
C GLY A 358 0.42 18.38 10.35
N ASP A 359 0.64 19.68 10.48
CA ASP A 359 -0.40 20.73 10.40
C ASP A 359 -0.65 21.26 8.97
N HIS A 360 0.06 20.74 7.95
CA HIS A 360 0.02 21.26 6.58
C HIS A 360 -1.33 21.05 5.86
N VAL A 361 -2.09 20.06 6.30
CA VAL A 361 -3.43 19.72 5.81
C VAL A 361 -4.29 19.29 6.99
N ARG A 362 -5.54 19.72 6.97
CA ARG A 362 -6.53 19.41 8.01
C ARG A 362 -7.49 18.32 7.54
N THR A 363 -8.19 17.74 8.49
CA THR A 363 -9.38 16.92 8.25
C THR A 363 -10.62 17.82 8.06
N PRO A 364 -11.60 17.43 7.23
CA PRO A 364 -12.90 18.08 7.20
C PRO A 364 -13.69 17.75 8.47
N ALA A 365 -14.58 18.65 8.88
CA ALA A 365 -15.49 18.40 10.00
C ALA A 365 -16.35 17.16 9.73
N VAL A 366 -16.37 16.20 10.65
CA VAL A 366 -17.12 14.94 10.50
C VAL A 366 -18.62 15.22 10.60
N PRO A 367 -19.42 14.95 9.54
CA PRO A 367 -20.86 15.19 9.60
C PRO A 367 -21.56 14.16 10.48
N ALA A 368 -22.70 14.56 11.05
CA ALA A 368 -23.62 13.63 11.72
C ALA A 368 -24.07 12.52 10.76
N TYR A 369 -24.21 11.31 11.28
CA TYR A 369 -24.58 10.11 10.52
C TYR A 369 -25.89 9.50 11.08
N PRO A 370 -26.68 8.73 10.32
CA PRO A 370 -26.67 8.63 8.85
C PRO A 370 -27.08 9.95 8.17
N TYR A 371 -26.55 10.15 6.97
CA TYR A 371 -26.96 11.17 6.01
C TYR A 371 -26.84 10.55 4.61
N LEU A 372 -27.54 11.10 3.62
CA LEU A 372 -27.46 10.60 2.24
C LEU A 372 -26.21 11.18 1.55
N LEU A 373 -25.20 10.33 1.35
CA LEU A 373 -23.93 10.74 0.74
C LEU A 373 -24.12 11.19 -0.72
N ALA A 374 -24.99 10.52 -1.48
CA ALA A 374 -25.35 10.97 -2.84
C ALA A 374 -25.90 12.42 -2.88
N ALA A 375 -26.67 12.83 -1.87
CA ALA A 375 -27.18 14.20 -1.77
C ALA A 375 -26.07 15.20 -1.36
N ALA A 376 -25.15 14.79 -0.50
CA ALA A 376 -23.98 15.60 -0.12
C ALA A 376 -23.02 15.82 -1.30
N VAL A 377 -22.78 14.78 -2.12
CA VAL A 377 -22.04 14.88 -3.39
C VAL A 377 -22.75 15.88 -4.32
N GLN A 378 -24.04 15.67 -4.58
CA GLN A 378 -24.78 16.51 -5.52
C GLN A 378 -24.77 17.99 -5.12
N ALA A 379 -24.95 18.30 -3.84
CA ALA A 379 -24.93 19.67 -3.33
C ALA A 379 -23.56 20.38 -3.47
N GLN A 380 -22.45 19.64 -3.48
CA GLN A 380 -21.13 20.23 -3.77
C GLN A 380 -20.89 20.37 -5.27
N GLU A 381 -21.42 19.46 -6.11
CA GLU A 381 -21.44 19.64 -7.57
C GLU A 381 -22.29 20.84 -8.01
N ASP A 382 -23.45 21.07 -7.38
CA ASP A 382 -24.27 22.27 -7.57
C ASP A 382 -23.45 23.53 -7.29
N ARG A 383 -22.76 23.57 -6.14
CA ARG A 383 -21.86 24.66 -5.78
C ARG A 383 -20.72 24.85 -6.79
N ILE A 384 -20.10 23.77 -7.29
CA ILE A 384 -19.07 23.89 -8.34
C ILE A 384 -19.69 24.48 -9.63
N ARG A 385 -20.90 24.10 -10.01
CA ARG A 385 -21.62 24.66 -11.17
C ARG A 385 -21.99 26.14 -10.99
N GLU A 386 -22.32 26.59 -9.79
CA GLU A 386 -22.55 28.01 -9.46
C GLU A 386 -21.28 28.88 -9.60
N ALA A 387 -20.12 28.35 -9.19
CA ALA A 387 -18.86 29.09 -9.15
C ALA A 387 -17.66 28.23 -9.60
N PRO A 388 -17.53 27.92 -10.90
CA PRO A 388 -16.52 26.97 -11.43
C PRO A 388 -15.07 27.51 -11.43
N LYS A 389 -14.81 28.61 -10.72
CA LYS A 389 -13.46 29.16 -10.46
C LYS A 389 -13.10 29.18 -8.96
N ASP A 390 -14.01 28.75 -8.10
CA ASP A 390 -13.83 28.70 -6.65
C ASP A 390 -13.14 27.38 -6.26
N ALA A 391 -11.82 27.42 -6.12
CA ALA A 391 -10.98 26.25 -5.81
C ALA A 391 -11.41 25.52 -4.53
N ALA A 392 -11.97 26.25 -3.54
CA ALA A 392 -12.41 25.65 -2.29
C ALA A 392 -13.61 24.72 -2.47
N ARG A 393 -14.44 24.93 -3.49
CA ARG A 393 -15.58 24.04 -3.80
C ARG A 393 -15.10 22.71 -4.38
N TYR A 394 -14.07 22.74 -5.22
CA TYR A 394 -13.39 21.53 -5.72
C TYR A 394 -12.73 20.76 -4.58
N ALA A 395 -11.96 21.45 -3.72
CA ALA A 395 -11.34 20.84 -2.54
C ALA A 395 -12.37 20.23 -1.59
N ALA A 396 -13.51 20.90 -1.33
CA ALA A 396 -14.56 20.39 -0.46
C ALA A 396 -15.28 19.13 -0.99
N LEU A 397 -15.43 18.98 -2.31
CA LEU A 397 -15.91 17.72 -2.92
C LEU A 397 -14.80 16.65 -2.92
N GLY A 398 -13.54 17.04 -3.10
CA GLY A 398 -12.38 16.16 -2.98
C GLY A 398 -12.25 15.56 -1.58
N ASP A 399 -12.45 16.36 -0.55
CA ASP A 399 -12.51 15.94 0.85
C ASP A 399 -13.69 15.00 1.13
N LEU A 400 -14.85 15.22 0.50
CA LEU A 400 -15.99 14.30 0.63
C LEU A 400 -15.66 12.91 0.06
N TYR A 401 -15.08 12.85 -1.15
CA TYR A 401 -14.64 11.58 -1.74
C TYR A 401 -13.52 10.90 -0.94
N LEU A 402 -12.57 11.65 -0.39
CA LEU A 402 -11.50 11.07 0.43
C LEU A 402 -12.02 10.61 1.80
N PHE A 403 -12.58 11.50 2.61
CA PHE A 403 -12.88 11.21 4.02
C PHE A 403 -14.14 10.39 4.26
N GLU A 404 -15.06 10.30 3.30
CA GLU A 404 -16.27 9.49 3.44
C GLU A 404 -16.24 8.22 2.56
N THR A 405 -15.56 8.22 1.40
CA THR A 405 -15.48 7.03 0.51
C THR A 405 -14.08 6.47 0.26
N ASN A 406 -13.02 7.18 0.65
CA ASN A 406 -11.64 6.90 0.23
C ASN A 406 -11.51 6.63 -1.28
N TRP A 407 -12.27 7.38 -2.09
CA TRP A 407 -12.27 7.26 -3.55
C TRP A 407 -11.14 8.13 -4.13
N LEU A 408 -9.97 7.52 -4.28
CA LEU A 408 -8.70 8.20 -4.50
C LEU A 408 -8.64 8.90 -5.87
N THR A 409 -9.08 8.25 -6.95
CA THR A 409 -9.06 8.85 -8.30
C THR A 409 -9.99 10.07 -8.41
N LYS A 410 -11.20 10.00 -7.82
CA LYS A 410 -12.14 11.13 -7.77
C LYS A 410 -11.58 12.30 -6.96
N SER A 411 -11.06 12.03 -5.77
CA SER A 411 -10.46 13.08 -4.93
C SER A 411 -9.24 13.71 -5.59
N THR A 412 -8.38 12.91 -6.22
CA THR A 412 -7.19 13.38 -6.96
C THR A 412 -7.54 14.38 -8.04
N ALA A 413 -8.47 14.05 -8.94
CA ALA A 413 -8.86 14.94 -10.04
C ALA A 413 -9.43 16.29 -9.55
N LEU A 414 -10.12 16.28 -8.39
CA LEU A 414 -10.67 17.49 -7.77
C LEU A 414 -9.60 18.34 -7.09
N TYR A 415 -8.60 17.72 -6.46
CA TYR A 415 -7.46 18.44 -5.89
C TYR A 415 -6.45 18.91 -6.94
N GLU A 416 -6.29 18.20 -8.06
CA GLU A 416 -5.57 18.69 -9.25
C GLU A 416 -6.26 19.96 -9.82
N ALA A 417 -7.60 19.96 -9.90
CA ALA A 417 -8.37 21.13 -10.30
C ALA A 417 -8.26 22.29 -9.29
N ALA A 418 -8.39 22.01 -7.98
CA ALA A 418 -8.27 23.02 -6.93
C ALA A 418 -6.86 23.66 -6.92
N SER A 419 -5.80 22.84 -7.00
CA SER A 419 -4.41 23.31 -7.10
C SER A 419 -4.12 24.03 -8.43
N SER A 420 -4.87 23.78 -9.49
CA SER A 420 -4.75 24.53 -10.75
C SER A 420 -5.43 25.90 -10.69
N LEU A 421 -6.55 26.01 -9.97
CA LEU A 421 -7.27 27.27 -9.76
C LEU A 421 -6.61 28.16 -8.70
N ALA A 422 -5.97 27.57 -7.68
CA ALA A 422 -5.27 28.27 -6.61
C ALA A 422 -3.86 27.69 -6.38
N PRO A 423 -2.90 27.91 -7.30
CA PRO A 423 -1.57 27.26 -7.25
C PRO A 423 -0.71 27.62 -6.04
N ASN A 424 -1.02 28.75 -5.38
CA ASN A 424 -0.36 29.22 -4.16
C ASN A 424 -0.96 28.62 -2.87
N GLU A 425 -2.09 27.89 -2.94
CA GLU A 425 -2.69 27.24 -1.78
C GLU A 425 -1.99 25.90 -1.52
N LEU A 426 -0.91 25.97 -0.73
CA LEU A 426 -0.01 24.84 -0.48
C LEU A 426 -0.69 23.68 0.26
N ALA A 427 -1.82 23.90 0.96
CA ALA A 427 -2.60 22.81 1.55
C ALA A 427 -3.17 21.86 0.47
N TYR A 428 -3.53 22.37 -0.72
CA TYR A 428 -4.03 21.52 -1.81
C TYR A 428 -2.91 20.61 -2.36
N ARG A 429 -1.68 21.11 -2.42
CA ARG A 429 -0.50 20.33 -2.81
C ARG A 429 -0.10 19.29 -1.76
N TRP A 430 -0.19 19.63 -0.48
CA TRP A 430 0.00 18.65 0.59
C TRP A 430 -1.09 17.57 0.62
N ARG A 431 -2.34 17.87 0.22
CA ARG A 431 -3.36 16.84 0.00
C ARG A 431 -3.03 15.98 -1.22
N LEU A 432 -2.53 16.58 -2.30
CA LEU A 432 -2.04 15.82 -3.47
C LEU A 432 -0.89 14.87 -3.07
N VAL A 433 0.01 15.24 -2.15
CA VAL A 433 1.01 14.31 -1.59
C VAL A 433 0.35 13.09 -0.92
N ASP A 434 -0.72 13.24 -0.13
CA ASP A 434 -1.45 12.09 0.45
C ASP A 434 -2.13 11.25 -0.65
N LEU A 435 -2.87 11.90 -1.55
CA LEU A 435 -3.62 11.21 -2.62
C LEU A 435 -2.70 10.45 -3.57
N TYR A 436 -1.58 11.05 -3.97
CA TYR A 436 -0.56 10.39 -4.79
C TYR A 436 0.18 9.30 -4.02
N LEU A 437 0.42 9.44 -2.71
CA LEU A 437 1.06 8.39 -1.91
C LEU A 437 0.16 7.15 -1.77
N ASN A 438 -1.11 7.30 -1.41
CA ASN A 438 -2.05 6.16 -1.34
C ASN A 438 -2.41 5.61 -2.73
N GLY A 439 -2.24 6.40 -3.80
CA GLY A 439 -2.36 5.95 -5.19
C GLY A 439 -1.06 5.37 -5.79
N SER A 440 0.02 5.24 -5.01
CA SER A 440 1.35 4.78 -5.46
C SER A 440 1.95 5.59 -6.63
N ARG A 441 1.57 6.87 -6.77
CA ARG A 441 2.08 7.83 -7.77
C ARG A 441 3.36 8.50 -7.28
N ALA A 442 4.41 7.70 -7.10
CA ALA A 442 5.71 8.15 -6.60
C ALA A 442 6.31 9.31 -7.41
N ASP A 443 6.09 9.30 -8.73
CA ASP A 443 6.46 10.36 -9.67
C ASP A 443 5.86 11.72 -9.24
N LYS A 444 4.55 11.74 -9.01
CA LYS A 444 3.81 12.94 -8.60
C LYS A 444 4.07 13.32 -7.14
N VAL A 445 4.27 12.35 -6.24
CA VAL A 445 4.71 12.62 -4.84
C VAL A 445 6.02 13.39 -4.83
N ILE A 446 7.03 12.96 -5.60
CA ILE A 446 8.33 13.63 -5.66
C ILE A 446 8.21 15.02 -6.30
N ALA A 447 7.36 15.19 -7.30
CA ALA A 447 7.11 16.48 -7.94
C ALA A 447 6.45 17.50 -6.98
N GLU A 448 5.41 17.10 -6.24
CA GLU A 448 4.76 17.97 -5.26
C GLU A 448 5.66 18.25 -4.05
N LEU A 449 6.38 17.24 -3.52
CA LEU A 449 7.36 17.47 -2.45
C LEU A 449 8.50 18.39 -2.87
N LYS A 450 8.96 18.31 -4.13
CA LYS A 450 9.92 19.27 -4.68
C LYS A 450 9.34 20.69 -4.65
N TYR A 451 8.15 20.89 -5.24
CA TYR A 451 7.50 22.20 -5.27
C TYR A 451 7.30 22.77 -3.87
N LEU A 452 6.77 21.96 -2.94
CA LEU A 452 6.58 22.33 -1.54
C LEU A 452 7.92 22.70 -0.88
N SER A 453 9.00 21.96 -1.12
CA SER A 453 10.33 22.28 -0.56
C SER A 453 10.91 23.60 -1.09
N GLU A 454 10.55 24.01 -2.31
CA GLU A 454 10.97 25.28 -2.91
C GLU A 454 10.16 26.48 -2.38
N HIS A 455 8.90 26.25 -1.98
CA HIS A 455 8.01 27.28 -1.42
C HIS A 455 8.00 27.33 0.12
N LEU A 456 8.43 26.27 0.79
CA LEU A 456 8.59 26.15 2.25
C LEU A 456 10.06 25.86 2.63
N PRO A 457 11.03 26.75 2.31
CA PRO A 457 12.45 26.52 2.55
C PRO A 457 12.81 26.35 4.05
N ASN A 458 11.98 26.89 4.95
CA ASN A 458 12.17 26.81 6.38
C ASN A 458 11.45 25.62 7.04
N ASP A 459 10.53 24.93 6.35
CA ASP A 459 9.79 23.83 6.96
C ASP A 459 10.60 22.52 6.95
N ARG A 460 11.01 22.10 8.15
CA ARG A 460 11.91 20.95 8.32
C ARG A 460 11.28 19.63 7.91
N GLN A 461 9.96 19.48 8.03
CA GLN A 461 9.26 18.26 7.63
C GLN A 461 9.26 18.13 6.10
N THR A 462 8.86 19.19 5.38
CA THR A 462 8.90 19.31 3.92
C THR A 462 10.30 19.04 3.37
N GLN A 463 11.33 19.68 3.93
CA GLN A 463 12.72 19.47 3.50
C GLN A 463 13.17 18.01 3.72
N ALA A 464 12.95 17.46 4.92
CA ALA A 464 13.34 16.08 5.23
C ALA A 464 12.59 15.06 4.35
N TRP A 465 11.30 15.30 4.09
CA TRP A 465 10.48 14.49 3.20
C TRP A 465 11.00 14.51 1.77
N TYR A 466 11.19 15.68 1.17
CA TYR A 466 11.68 15.77 -0.20
C TYR A 466 13.05 15.10 -0.36
N GLN A 467 14.00 15.37 0.55
CA GLN A 467 15.32 14.74 0.47
C GLN A 467 15.28 13.21 0.70
N SER A 468 14.40 12.71 1.58
CA SER A 468 14.24 11.28 1.82
C SER A 468 13.61 10.56 0.63
N TYR A 469 12.52 11.10 0.06
CA TYR A 469 11.88 10.53 -1.13
C TYR A 469 12.82 10.60 -2.33
N LYS A 470 13.42 11.76 -2.61
CA LYS A 470 14.40 11.92 -3.69
C LYS A 470 15.54 10.90 -3.60
N LYS A 471 16.05 10.62 -2.39
CA LYS A 471 17.16 9.69 -2.18
C LYS A 471 16.74 8.23 -2.30
N GLU A 472 15.65 7.80 -1.67
CA GLU A 472 15.25 6.39 -1.75
C GLU A 472 14.77 6.03 -3.16
N TYR A 473 14.05 6.94 -3.85
CA TYR A 473 13.64 6.79 -5.25
C TYR A 473 14.74 7.16 -6.27
N ASP A 474 15.96 7.42 -5.84
CA ASP A 474 17.11 7.50 -6.76
C ASP A 474 17.54 6.08 -7.15
N PHE A 475 17.51 5.81 -8.46
CA PHE A 475 17.96 4.55 -9.07
C PHE A 475 19.22 4.75 -9.94
N GLY A 476 19.67 5.99 -10.12
CA GLY A 476 20.67 6.38 -11.12
C GLY A 476 20.15 6.30 -12.56
N ASP A 477 21.05 6.59 -13.50
CA ASP A 477 20.85 6.28 -14.92
C ASP A 477 21.05 4.76 -15.13
N GLU A 478 19.97 4.02 -15.41
CA GLU A 478 19.95 2.56 -15.63
C GLU A 478 20.37 2.14 -17.05
#